data_AF-A0A6A3MN60-F1
#
_entry.id   AF-A0A6A3MN60-F1
#
_cell.length_a   1.000
_cell.length_b   1.000
_cell.length_c   1.000
_cell.angle_alpha   90.00
_cell.angle_beta   90.00
_cell.angle_gamma   90.00
#
_symmetry.space_group_name_H-M   'P 1'
#
loop_
_entity.id
_entity.type
_entity.pdbx_description
1 polymer ?
#
loop_
_entity_poly.entity_id
_entity_poly.type
_entity_poly.pdbx_seq_one_letter_code
_entity_poly.pdbx_strand_id
1 'polypeptide(L)'
;MVMINFVEFAAESSRGVVLATLFLYTKSLGGDLAFMGMLTSLFSVGRLISSTVFGWMCDHYSYRSVYLWSSAICLVGNLIYLIADQHVTGSLTALAASRFIVGFGAGNRSVCRADVASITTINQRLTYLTMLATVVFFGYALTPGLSSLVANTDVYVLGIHFNKFTSPGLILIIFNVVTIVGMLTLYDGSIETRDGPRESPQDAGSSRTLSNITTMPERIVNIGAVVFIFLNINARGILSVFETVNIPLFLLVTGSDPESVSAAVDASNIQFYLGLLGLLSYFSIEYFRHGLSDVSWVQLGFVMLLAGNVVLVVAPVDLSFPQLAVAEFLVWSVGCPITTAVVVAAFSKLLGGRPQGTLMGLLGSAASISRIILPLLPAAIPTLTPVFWIDILLCSLSILLLWWYSKLVHKTKWQMLGDAEVAVQLLAPPNDPRSPLGSDKVDFPDK
;
A
#
# COMPACT_ATOMS: atom_id res chain seq x y z
N MET A 1 9.91 -18.12 4.45
CA MET A 1 10.01 -16.78 3.81
C MET A 1 9.64 -16.75 2.34
N VAL A 2 10.29 -17.52 1.45
CA VAL A 2 10.02 -17.47 0.00
C VAL A 2 8.55 -17.73 -0.32
N MET A 3 7.95 -18.78 0.25
CA MET A 3 6.53 -19.10 0.02
C MET A 3 5.58 -18.01 0.50
N ILE A 4 5.84 -17.39 1.66
CA ILE A 4 5.01 -16.29 2.19
C ILE A 4 5.05 -15.09 1.23
N ASN A 5 6.24 -14.75 0.75
CA ASN A 5 6.41 -13.68 -0.24
C ASN A 5 5.70 -14.03 -1.56
N PHE A 6 5.81 -15.27 -2.03
CA PHE A 6 5.14 -15.68 -3.28
C PHE A 6 3.61 -15.63 -3.19
N VAL A 7 3.03 -15.95 -2.02
CA VAL A 7 1.58 -15.80 -1.79
C VAL A 7 1.17 -14.33 -1.88
N GLU A 8 1.89 -13.45 -1.19
CA GLU A 8 1.61 -12.02 -1.23
C GLU A 8 1.78 -11.46 -2.66
N PHE A 9 2.83 -11.90 -3.37
CA PHE A 9 3.04 -11.57 -4.77
C PHE A 9 1.85 -11.98 -5.63
N ALA A 10 1.38 -13.24 -5.52
CA ALA A 10 0.26 -13.75 -6.31
C ALA A 10 -1.07 -13.03 -5.97
N ALA A 11 -1.30 -12.73 -4.70
CA ALA A 11 -2.45 -11.97 -4.24
C ALA A 11 -2.48 -10.56 -4.85
N GLU A 12 -1.34 -9.84 -4.84
CA GLU A 12 -1.27 -8.50 -5.42
C GLU A 12 -1.22 -8.48 -6.94
N SER A 13 -0.63 -9.51 -7.56
CA SER A 13 -0.66 -9.74 -9.01
C SER A 13 -2.09 -9.85 -9.52
N SER A 14 -3.01 -10.39 -8.71
CA SER A 14 -4.42 -10.50 -9.07
C SER A 14 -5.10 -9.14 -9.30
N ARG A 15 -4.54 -8.07 -8.74
CA ARG A 15 -4.91 -6.69 -9.06
C ARG A 15 -4.08 -6.13 -10.22
N GLY A 16 -2.75 -6.31 -10.17
CA GLY A 16 -1.81 -5.70 -11.11
C GLY A 16 -1.92 -6.23 -12.54
N VAL A 17 -1.98 -7.54 -12.75
CA VAL A 17 -1.98 -8.18 -14.08
C VAL A 17 -3.15 -7.70 -14.95
N VAL A 18 -4.33 -7.50 -14.34
CA VAL A 18 -5.53 -7.09 -15.06
C VAL A 18 -5.68 -5.57 -15.14
N LEU A 19 -4.87 -4.80 -14.41
CA LEU A 19 -5.07 -3.36 -14.21
C LEU A 19 -5.17 -2.60 -15.54
N ALA A 20 -4.26 -2.87 -16.48
CA ALA A 20 -4.18 -2.15 -17.75
C ALA A 20 -5.26 -2.58 -18.77
N THR A 21 -5.82 -3.78 -18.62
CA THR A 21 -6.77 -4.36 -19.57
C THR A 21 -8.21 -4.37 -19.05
N LEU A 22 -8.43 -4.15 -17.75
CA LEU A 22 -9.76 -4.27 -17.13
C LEU A 22 -10.79 -3.28 -17.70
N PHE A 23 -10.38 -2.04 -18.00
CA PHE A 23 -11.25 -1.07 -18.64
C PHE A 23 -11.64 -1.52 -20.06
N LEU A 24 -10.64 -1.95 -20.85
CA LEU A 24 -10.86 -2.45 -22.22
C LEU A 24 -11.75 -3.69 -22.22
N TYR A 25 -11.53 -4.61 -21.29
CA TYR A 25 -12.35 -5.81 -21.12
C TYR A 25 -13.80 -5.43 -20.80
N THR A 26 -14.00 -4.53 -19.84
CA THR A 26 -15.33 -4.02 -19.47
C THR A 26 -16.04 -3.43 -20.69
N LYS A 27 -15.33 -2.60 -21.47
CA LYS A 27 -15.87 -1.97 -22.68
C LYS A 27 -16.26 -3.01 -23.74
N SER A 28 -15.43 -4.04 -23.93
CA SER A 28 -15.72 -5.13 -24.89
C SER A 28 -16.97 -5.95 -24.52
N LEU A 29 -17.34 -5.99 -23.24
CA LEU A 29 -18.56 -6.64 -22.76
C LEU A 29 -19.79 -5.71 -22.74
N GLY A 30 -19.66 -4.49 -23.27
CA GLY A 30 -20.72 -3.46 -23.27
C GLY A 30 -20.86 -2.68 -21.97
N GLY A 31 -19.89 -2.79 -21.05
CA GLY A 31 -19.83 -1.99 -19.83
C GLY A 31 -19.23 -0.61 -20.04
N ASP A 32 -19.39 0.27 -19.04
CA ASP A 32 -18.93 1.65 -19.07
C ASP A 32 -17.90 1.94 -17.95
N LEU A 33 -17.54 3.22 -17.80
CA LEU A 33 -16.63 3.67 -16.75
C LEU A 33 -17.21 3.41 -15.34
N ALA A 34 -18.53 3.49 -15.17
CA ALA A 34 -19.18 3.20 -13.89
C ALA A 34 -19.00 1.74 -13.50
N PHE A 35 -19.14 0.83 -14.47
CA PHE A 35 -18.90 -0.58 -14.25
C PHE A 35 -17.43 -0.87 -13.91
N MET A 36 -16.47 -0.25 -14.59
CA MET A 36 -15.04 -0.35 -14.24
C MET A 36 -14.77 0.11 -12.79
N GLY A 37 -15.34 1.26 -12.39
CA GLY A 37 -15.30 1.71 -11.01
C GLY A 37 -15.86 0.66 -10.05
N MET A 38 -17.03 0.10 -10.35
CA MET A 38 -17.66 -0.95 -9.55
C MET A 38 -16.76 -2.20 -9.42
N LEU A 39 -16.08 -2.62 -10.49
CA LEU A 39 -15.16 -3.76 -10.47
C LEU A 39 -13.99 -3.54 -9.50
N THR A 40 -13.38 -2.35 -9.53
CA THR A 40 -12.29 -2.00 -8.61
C THR A 40 -12.76 -1.88 -7.15
N SER A 41 -13.99 -1.40 -6.95
CA SER A 41 -14.66 -1.37 -5.65
C SER A 41 -14.95 -2.77 -5.11
N LEU A 42 -15.55 -3.66 -5.91
CA LEU A 42 -15.90 -5.03 -5.52
C LEU A 42 -14.68 -5.85 -5.09
N PHE A 43 -13.55 -5.70 -5.79
CA PHE A 43 -12.27 -6.30 -5.38
C PHE A 43 -11.89 -5.83 -3.97
N SER A 44 -12.01 -4.52 -3.71
CA SER A 44 -11.67 -3.93 -2.41
C SER A 44 -12.65 -4.33 -1.30
N VAL A 45 -13.94 -4.47 -1.61
CA VAL A 45 -14.96 -5.00 -0.69
C VAL A 45 -14.62 -6.43 -0.28
N GLY A 46 -14.38 -7.32 -1.25
CA GLY A 46 -14.00 -8.71 -0.97
C GLY A 46 -12.77 -8.78 -0.08
N ARG A 47 -11.75 -7.95 -0.36
CA ARG A 47 -10.51 -7.89 0.41
C ARG A 47 -10.70 -7.38 1.85
N LEU A 48 -11.58 -6.40 2.04
CA LEU A 48 -11.90 -5.89 3.38
C LEU A 48 -12.57 -6.96 4.24
N ILE A 49 -13.59 -7.65 3.70
CA ILE A 49 -14.32 -8.71 4.41
C ILE A 49 -13.38 -9.87 4.74
N SER A 50 -12.61 -10.34 3.76
CA SER A 50 -11.69 -11.46 3.96
C SER A 50 -10.55 -11.14 4.93
N SER A 51 -10.10 -9.88 5.03
CA SER A 51 -9.02 -9.52 5.96
C SER A 51 -9.36 -9.78 7.43
N THR A 52 -10.64 -9.63 7.80
CA THR A 52 -11.13 -9.97 9.14
C THR A 52 -11.36 -11.47 9.29
N VAL A 53 -11.96 -12.12 8.28
CA VAL A 53 -12.20 -13.57 8.26
C VAL A 53 -10.89 -14.34 8.37
N PHE A 54 -9.91 -14.04 7.52
CA PHE A 54 -8.61 -14.71 7.54
C PHE A 54 -7.80 -14.33 8.78
N GLY A 55 -7.93 -13.10 9.29
CA GLY A 55 -7.37 -12.73 10.59
C GLY A 55 -7.86 -13.63 11.72
N TRP A 56 -9.18 -13.83 11.80
CA TRP A 56 -9.78 -14.78 12.75
C TRP A 56 -9.34 -16.23 12.50
N MET A 57 -9.26 -16.66 11.22
CA MET A 57 -8.81 -18.02 10.91
C MET A 57 -7.37 -18.28 11.34
N CYS A 58 -6.47 -17.29 11.35
CA CYS A 58 -5.09 -17.44 11.84
C CYS A 58 -5.01 -17.77 13.33
N ASP A 59 -6.00 -17.36 14.12
CA ASP A 59 -6.04 -17.63 15.56
C ASP A 59 -6.53 -19.05 15.87
N HIS A 60 -7.23 -19.68 14.91
CA HIS A 60 -7.88 -21.00 15.09
C HIS A 60 -7.31 -22.12 14.21
N TYR A 61 -6.63 -21.76 13.11
CA TYR A 61 -6.09 -22.68 12.12
C TYR A 61 -4.64 -22.31 11.78
N SER A 62 -3.90 -23.24 11.18
CA SER A 62 -2.53 -22.99 10.73
C SER A 62 -2.48 -21.99 9.57
N TYR A 63 -1.40 -21.19 9.50
CA TYR A 63 -1.16 -20.27 8.38
C TYR A 63 -1.24 -20.96 7.02
N ARG A 64 -0.70 -22.19 6.92
CA ARG A 64 -0.80 -23.05 5.74
C ARG A 64 -2.24 -23.25 5.27
N SER A 65 -3.16 -23.55 6.20
CA SER A 65 -4.58 -23.74 5.90
C SER A 65 -5.20 -22.47 5.34
N VAL A 66 -4.91 -21.32 5.97
CA VAL A 66 -5.42 -20.01 5.54
C VAL A 66 -4.92 -19.67 4.14
N TYR A 67 -3.64 -19.91 3.83
CA TYR A 67 -3.11 -19.68 2.49
C TYR A 67 -3.76 -20.57 1.43
N LEU A 68 -3.94 -21.87 1.71
CA LEU A 68 -4.59 -22.79 0.77
C LEU A 68 -6.02 -22.37 0.46
N TRP A 69 -6.81 -22.00 1.47
CA TRP A 69 -8.17 -21.48 1.26
C TRP A 69 -8.18 -20.17 0.48
N SER A 70 -7.30 -19.23 0.85
CA SER A 70 -7.21 -17.94 0.16
C SER A 70 -6.85 -18.10 -1.33
N SER A 71 -5.87 -18.95 -1.65
CA SER A 71 -5.46 -19.24 -3.03
C SER A 71 -6.51 -20.05 -3.81
N ALA A 72 -7.23 -20.98 -3.15
CA ALA A 72 -8.32 -21.71 -3.79
C ALA A 72 -9.47 -20.78 -4.17
N ILE A 73 -9.85 -19.84 -3.29
CA ILE A 73 -10.86 -18.82 -3.58
C ILE A 73 -10.40 -17.94 -4.75
N CYS A 74 -9.15 -17.46 -4.74
CA CYS A 74 -8.57 -16.71 -5.87
C CYS A 74 -8.60 -17.53 -7.17
N LEU A 75 -8.26 -18.82 -7.13
CA LEU A 75 -8.28 -19.69 -8.30
C LEU A 75 -9.69 -19.78 -8.90
N VAL A 76 -10.72 -20.01 -8.08
CA VAL A 76 -12.12 -20.02 -8.52
C VAL A 76 -12.50 -18.67 -9.15
N GLY A 77 -12.17 -17.56 -8.50
CA GLY A 77 -12.45 -16.23 -9.03
C GLY A 77 -11.77 -15.95 -10.38
N ASN A 78 -10.52 -16.42 -10.56
CA ASN A 78 -9.79 -16.27 -11.82
C ASN A 78 -10.28 -17.22 -12.92
N LEU A 79 -10.80 -18.39 -12.57
CA LEU A 79 -11.54 -19.25 -13.52
C LEU A 79 -12.82 -18.56 -14.01
N ILE A 80 -13.57 -17.90 -13.11
CA ILE A 80 -14.75 -17.11 -13.49
C ILE A 80 -14.36 -15.93 -14.39
N TYR A 81 -13.22 -15.28 -14.13
CA TYR A 81 -12.72 -14.20 -15.00
C TYR A 81 -12.48 -14.66 -16.44
N LEU A 82 -11.89 -15.85 -16.58
CA LEU A 82 -11.49 -16.42 -17.86
C LEU A 82 -12.70 -16.75 -18.74
N ILE A 83 -13.81 -17.16 -18.13
CA ILE A 83 -15.06 -17.49 -18.84
C ILE A 83 -15.97 -16.29 -19.08
N ALA A 84 -15.65 -15.10 -18.55
CA ALA A 84 -16.49 -13.90 -18.66
C ALA A 84 -16.40 -13.25 -20.06
N ASP A 85 -16.63 -14.03 -21.11
CA ASP A 85 -16.47 -13.63 -22.50
C ASP A 85 -17.75 -13.02 -23.10
N GLN A 86 -17.62 -12.28 -24.22
CA GLN A 86 -18.73 -11.67 -24.96
C GLN A 86 -19.83 -12.66 -25.37
N HIS A 87 -19.47 -13.93 -25.59
CA HIS A 87 -20.43 -14.97 -26.00
C HIS A 87 -21.20 -15.59 -24.83
N VAL A 88 -20.90 -15.19 -23.58
CA VAL A 88 -21.54 -15.72 -22.38
C VAL A 88 -22.61 -14.76 -21.85
N THR A 89 -23.83 -15.27 -21.67
CA THR A 89 -24.92 -14.49 -21.08
C THR A 89 -24.56 -14.07 -19.65
N GLY A 90 -24.65 -12.76 -19.36
CA GLY A 90 -24.30 -12.23 -18.04
C GLY A 90 -22.80 -12.09 -17.79
N SER A 91 -21.99 -11.95 -18.85
CA SER A 91 -20.53 -11.76 -18.79
C SER A 91 -20.08 -10.63 -17.85
N LEU A 92 -20.75 -9.48 -17.87
CA LEU A 92 -20.50 -8.38 -16.92
C LEU A 92 -20.69 -8.84 -15.46
N THR A 93 -21.79 -9.53 -15.17
CA THR A 93 -22.06 -10.06 -13.82
C THR A 93 -21.03 -11.11 -13.41
N ALA A 94 -20.61 -11.99 -14.33
CA ALA A 94 -19.55 -12.96 -14.09
C ALA A 94 -18.21 -12.25 -13.79
N LEU A 95 -17.88 -11.21 -14.54
CA LEU A 95 -16.69 -10.38 -14.30
C LEU A 95 -16.74 -9.69 -12.93
N ALA A 96 -17.89 -9.13 -12.54
CA ALA A 96 -18.10 -8.55 -11.22
C ALA A 96 -17.95 -9.57 -10.08
N ALA A 97 -18.57 -10.75 -10.23
CA ALA A 97 -18.45 -11.85 -9.28
C ALA A 97 -16.99 -12.31 -9.16
N SER A 98 -16.29 -12.45 -10.29
CA SER A 98 -14.86 -12.74 -10.32
C SER A 98 -14.06 -11.72 -9.51
N ARG A 99 -14.23 -10.42 -9.75
CA ARG A 99 -13.50 -9.37 -9.02
C ARG A 99 -13.71 -9.43 -7.52
N PHE A 100 -14.95 -9.64 -7.09
CA PHE A 100 -15.27 -9.81 -5.67
C PHE A 100 -14.59 -11.04 -5.06
N ILE A 101 -14.71 -12.20 -5.72
CA ILE A 101 -14.14 -13.48 -5.24
C ILE A 101 -12.61 -13.42 -5.19
N VAL A 102 -11.97 -12.91 -6.24
CA VAL A 102 -10.50 -12.72 -6.27
C VAL A 102 -10.07 -11.73 -5.21
N GLY A 103 -10.80 -10.63 -5.03
CA GLY A 103 -10.55 -9.68 -3.94
C GLY A 103 -10.64 -10.33 -2.57
N PHE A 104 -11.61 -11.21 -2.35
CA PHE A 104 -11.77 -12.00 -1.14
C PHE A 104 -10.59 -12.95 -0.92
N GLY A 105 -10.16 -13.70 -1.93
CA GLY A 105 -8.99 -14.57 -1.80
C GLY A 105 -7.69 -13.77 -1.55
N ALA A 106 -7.56 -12.56 -2.10
CA ALA A 106 -6.39 -11.70 -1.93
C ALA A 106 -6.31 -10.97 -0.57
N GLY A 107 -7.28 -11.18 0.35
CA GLY A 107 -7.31 -10.55 1.68
C GLY A 107 -6.31 -11.08 2.71
N ASN A 108 -5.31 -11.86 2.30
CA ASN A 108 -4.39 -12.57 3.19
C ASN A 108 -3.15 -11.74 3.61
N ARG A 109 -3.04 -10.46 3.26
CA ARG A 109 -1.90 -9.62 3.66
C ARG A 109 -1.67 -9.52 5.16
N SER A 110 -2.73 -9.44 5.96
CA SER A 110 -2.62 -9.47 7.42
C SER A 110 -2.02 -10.78 7.91
N VAL A 111 -2.38 -11.89 7.26
CA VAL A 111 -1.87 -13.24 7.52
C VAL A 111 -0.38 -13.32 7.21
N CYS A 112 0.06 -12.85 6.04
CA CYS A 112 1.47 -12.84 5.66
C CYS A 112 2.33 -12.07 6.69
N ARG A 113 1.85 -10.93 7.17
CA ARG A 113 2.54 -10.15 8.21
C ARG A 113 2.57 -10.87 9.56
N ALA A 114 1.49 -11.54 9.94
CA ALA A 114 1.42 -12.31 11.17
C ALA A 114 2.36 -13.51 11.14
N ASP A 115 2.38 -14.26 10.04
CA ASP A 115 3.25 -15.41 9.81
C ASP A 115 4.73 -14.99 9.89
N VAL A 116 5.14 -13.96 9.13
CA VAL A 116 6.50 -13.39 9.23
C VAL A 116 6.84 -12.98 10.66
N ALA A 117 5.92 -12.32 11.37
CA ALA A 117 6.16 -11.88 12.75
C ALA A 117 6.29 -13.05 13.74
N SER A 118 5.64 -14.19 13.46
CA SER A 118 5.67 -15.40 14.30
C SER A 118 6.99 -16.16 14.21
N ILE A 119 7.68 -16.08 13.07
CA ILE A 119 8.94 -16.79 12.80
C ILE A 119 10.18 -15.88 12.82
N THR A 120 10.03 -14.61 13.24
CA THR A 120 11.14 -13.63 13.29
C THR A 120 11.27 -12.98 14.66
N THR A 121 12.51 -12.68 15.05
CA THR A 121 12.82 -11.90 16.25
C THR A 121 12.47 -10.43 16.05
N ILE A 122 12.38 -9.68 17.15
CA ILE A 122 12.09 -8.24 17.11
C ILE A 122 13.13 -7.47 16.27
N ASN A 123 14.40 -7.85 16.36
CA ASN A 123 15.50 -7.17 15.65
C ASN A 123 15.50 -7.47 14.14
N GLN A 124 15.08 -8.67 13.73
CA GLN A 124 15.08 -9.09 12.33
C GLN A 124 13.76 -8.77 11.60
N ARG A 125 12.65 -8.66 12.34
CA ARG A 125 11.29 -8.53 11.79
C ARG A 125 11.15 -7.38 10.81
N LEU A 126 11.76 -6.23 11.11
CA LEU A 126 11.66 -5.06 10.23
C LEU A 126 12.14 -5.38 8.81
N THR A 127 13.30 -6.02 8.68
CA THR A 127 13.88 -6.39 7.38
C THR A 127 12.93 -7.28 6.57
N TYR A 128 12.38 -8.33 7.19
CA TYR A 128 11.47 -9.26 6.49
C TYR A 128 10.12 -8.63 6.15
N LEU A 129 9.58 -7.76 7.00
CA LEU A 129 8.36 -6.99 6.69
C LEU A 129 8.59 -5.99 5.55
N THR A 130 9.78 -5.37 5.47
CA THR A 130 10.16 -4.52 4.34
C THR A 130 10.25 -5.33 3.05
N MET A 131 10.87 -6.51 3.07
CA MET A 131 10.90 -7.41 1.90
C MET A 131 9.47 -7.75 1.42
N LEU A 132 8.57 -8.08 2.35
CA LEU A 132 7.17 -8.36 2.03
C LEU A 132 6.48 -7.14 1.38
N ALA A 133 6.71 -5.93 1.90
CA ALA A 133 6.18 -4.69 1.31
C ALA A 133 6.74 -4.40 -0.09
N THR A 134 8.02 -4.71 -0.33
CA THR A 134 8.62 -4.63 -1.67
C THR A 134 7.92 -5.61 -2.62
N VAL A 135 7.71 -6.86 -2.19
CA VAL A 135 7.03 -7.87 -3.00
C VAL A 135 5.58 -7.49 -3.34
N VAL A 136 4.84 -6.87 -2.42
CA VAL A 136 3.54 -6.26 -2.69
C VAL A 136 3.62 -5.29 -3.87
N PHE A 137 4.61 -4.40 -3.84
CA PHE A 137 4.78 -3.42 -4.91
C PHE A 137 5.16 -4.09 -6.24
N PHE A 138 6.05 -5.09 -6.23
CA PHE A 138 6.37 -5.88 -7.42
C PHE A 138 5.12 -6.53 -8.03
N GLY A 139 4.32 -7.21 -7.20
CA GLY A 139 3.10 -7.89 -7.62
C GLY A 139 2.03 -6.92 -8.14
N TYR A 140 1.95 -5.72 -7.61
CA TYR A 140 0.97 -4.74 -8.08
C TYR A 140 1.44 -3.92 -9.29
N ALA A 141 2.65 -3.37 -9.25
CA ALA A 141 3.10 -2.32 -10.14
C ALA A 141 3.76 -2.84 -11.42
N LEU A 142 4.41 -4.01 -11.37
CA LEU A 142 5.17 -4.53 -12.52
C LEU A 142 4.42 -5.60 -13.29
N THR A 143 3.43 -6.25 -12.69
CA THR A 143 2.69 -7.31 -13.38
C THR A 143 1.75 -6.87 -14.50
N PRO A 144 1.37 -5.59 -14.68
CA PRO A 144 0.76 -5.15 -15.95
C PRO A 144 1.63 -5.50 -17.17
N GLY A 145 2.97 -5.55 -17.03
CA GLY A 145 3.84 -5.99 -18.12
C GLY A 145 3.65 -7.46 -18.50
N LEU A 146 3.08 -8.29 -17.62
CA LEU A 146 2.80 -9.70 -17.93
C LEU A 146 1.56 -9.85 -18.82
N SER A 147 0.58 -8.93 -18.75
CA SER A 147 -0.60 -9.00 -19.61
C SER A 147 -0.27 -8.75 -21.08
N SER A 148 0.75 -7.92 -21.38
CA SER A 148 1.17 -7.69 -22.77
C SER A 148 1.77 -8.94 -23.43
N LEU A 149 2.41 -9.82 -22.65
CA LEU A 149 2.98 -11.08 -23.14
C LEU A 149 1.92 -12.04 -23.69
N VAL A 150 0.71 -11.99 -23.15
CA VAL A 150 -0.41 -12.85 -23.54
C VAL A 150 -1.46 -12.13 -24.39
N ALA A 151 -1.26 -10.83 -24.69
CA ALA A 151 -2.24 -10.01 -25.41
C ALA A 151 -2.47 -10.45 -26.86
N ASN A 152 -1.48 -11.07 -27.52
CA ASN A 152 -1.63 -11.58 -28.89
C ASN A 152 -2.33 -12.95 -28.97
N THR A 153 -2.77 -13.50 -27.83
CA THR A 153 -3.48 -14.77 -27.79
C THR A 153 -4.89 -14.58 -28.33
N ASP A 154 -5.27 -15.37 -29.33
CA ASP A 154 -6.63 -15.45 -29.86
C ASP A 154 -6.94 -16.90 -30.27
N VAL A 155 -7.27 -17.74 -29.27
CA VAL A 155 -7.50 -19.19 -29.48
C VAL A 155 -8.68 -19.69 -28.65
N TYR A 156 -9.35 -20.74 -29.14
CA TYR A 156 -10.39 -21.44 -28.39
C TYR A 156 -9.84 -22.76 -27.85
N VAL A 157 -9.90 -22.95 -26.54
CA VAL A 157 -9.49 -24.20 -25.89
C VAL A 157 -10.60 -24.65 -24.95
N LEU A 158 -11.10 -25.88 -25.14
CA LEU A 158 -12.18 -26.47 -24.34
C LEU A 158 -13.45 -25.59 -24.27
N GLY A 159 -13.77 -24.88 -25.35
CA GLY A 159 -14.93 -23.97 -25.42
C GLY A 159 -14.74 -22.61 -24.75
N ILE A 160 -13.54 -22.32 -24.23
CA ILE A 160 -13.18 -21.02 -23.64
C ILE A 160 -12.38 -20.21 -24.67
N HIS A 161 -12.79 -18.95 -24.89
CA HIS A 161 -12.08 -18.02 -25.77
C HIS A 161 -10.94 -17.33 -25.01
N PHE A 162 -9.71 -17.68 -25.35
CA PHE A 162 -8.51 -17.00 -24.88
C PHE A 162 -8.20 -15.86 -25.83
N ASN A 163 -8.57 -14.64 -25.41
CA ASN A 163 -8.31 -13.41 -26.13
C ASN A 163 -7.45 -12.48 -25.27
N LYS A 164 -7.11 -11.30 -25.79
CA LYS A 164 -6.34 -10.26 -25.09
C LYS A 164 -6.86 -9.86 -23.70
N PHE A 165 -8.15 -10.07 -23.39
CA PHE A 165 -8.79 -9.69 -22.14
C PHE A 165 -8.95 -10.85 -21.16
N THR A 166 -9.22 -12.06 -21.64
CA THR A 166 -9.36 -13.26 -20.82
C THR A 166 -8.00 -13.88 -20.47
N SER A 167 -7.03 -13.85 -21.39
CA SER A 167 -5.71 -14.48 -21.24
C SER A 167 -4.88 -13.99 -20.04
N PRO A 168 -4.93 -12.71 -19.61
CA PRO A 168 -4.33 -12.29 -18.34
C PRO A 168 -4.81 -13.10 -17.13
N GLY A 169 -6.05 -13.62 -17.16
CA GLY A 169 -6.59 -14.53 -16.15
C GLY A 169 -5.83 -15.85 -16.05
N LEU A 170 -5.26 -16.35 -17.16
CA LEU A 170 -4.48 -17.59 -17.16
C LEU A 170 -3.18 -17.43 -16.35
N ILE A 171 -2.53 -16.27 -16.42
CA ILE A 171 -1.34 -15.97 -15.61
C ILE A 171 -1.70 -16.05 -14.12
N LEU A 172 -2.86 -15.49 -13.74
CA LEU A 172 -3.33 -15.53 -12.36
C LEU A 172 -3.72 -16.94 -11.90
N ILE A 173 -4.31 -17.76 -12.78
CA ILE A 173 -4.56 -19.17 -12.52
C ILE A 173 -3.25 -19.90 -12.25
N ILE A 174 -2.23 -19.70 -13.10
CA ILE A 174 -0.89 -20.29 -12.92
C ILE A 174 -0.30 -19.88 -11.57
N PHE A 175 -0.32 -18.59 -11.24
CA PHE A 175 0.18 -18.11 -9.94
C PHE A 175 -0.54 -18.79 -8.77
N ASN A 176 -1.87 -18.87 -8.79
CA ASN A 176 -2.62 -19.52 -7.71
C ASN A 176 -2.34 -21.03 -7.62
N VAL A 177 -2.22 -21.74 -8.75
CA VAL A 177 -1.86 -23.16 -8.76
C VAL A 177 -0.45 -23.37 -8.20
N VAL A 178 0.52 -22.55 -8.62
CA VAL A 178 1.89 -22.60 -8.08
C VAL A 178 1.89 -22.28 -6.57
N THR A 179 1.07 -21.32 -6.12
CA THR A 179 0.94 -21.02 -4.69
C THR A 179 0.37 -22.21 -3.92
N ILE A 180 -0.69 -22.84 -4.41
CA ILE A 180 -1.30 -24.03 -3.79
C ILE A 180 -0.30 -25.17 -3.72
N VAL A 181 0.31 -25.53 -4.86
CA VAL A 181 1.29 -26.62 -4.93
C VAL A 181 2.48 -26.32 -4.02
N GLY A 182 3.06 -25.12 -4.10
CA GLY A 182 4.17 -24.71 -3.25
C GLY A 182 3.80 -24.69 -1.76
N MET A 183 2.56 -24.34 -1.42
CA MET A 183 2.07 -24.46 -0.04
C MET A 183 1.95 -25.92 0.40
N LEU A 184 1.58 -26.85 -0.47
CA LEU A 184 1.50 -28.27 -0.14
C LEU A 184 2.87 -28.97 -0.09
N THR A 185 3.85 -28.54 -0.90
CA THR A 185 5.12 -29.26 -1.05
C THR A 185 6.32 -28.57 -0.40
N LEU A 186 6.37 -27.23 -0.41
CA LEU A 186 7.56 -26.45 -0.01
C LEU A 186 7.37 -25.68 1.31
N TYR A 187 6.15 -25.32 1.69
CA TYR A 187 5.91 -24.58 2.93
C TYR A 187 6.10 -25.49 4.16
N ASP A 188 7.10 -25.15 4.97
CA ASP A 188 7.38 -25.80 6.24
C ASP A 188 6.84 -24.97 7.40
N GLY A 189 5.79 -25.48 8.05
CA GLY A 189 5.17 -24.83 9.21
C GLY A 189 5.83 -25.16 10.55
N SER A 190 6.90 -25.96 10.56
CA SER A 190 7.67 -26.27 11.76
C SER A 190 8.75 -25.23 12.08
N ILE A 191 9.02 -24.31 11.14
CA ILE A 191 10.03 -23.27 11.29
C ILE A 191 9.60 -22.29 12.38
N GLU A 192 10.47 -22.13 13.36
CA GLU A 192 10.28 -21.22 14.48
C GLU A 192 11.38 -20.14 14.50
N THR A 193 11.22 -19.14 15.36
CA THR A 193 12.17 -18.04 15.54
C THR A 193 13.60 -18.51 15.86
N ARG A 194 13.76 -19.69 16.48
CA ARG A 194 15.06 -20.28 16.83
C ARG A 194 15.89 -20.75 15.63
N ASP A 195 15.24 -20.97 14.48
CA ASP A 195 15.89 -21.47 13.26
C ASP A 195 16.49 -20.34 12.42
N GLY A 196 16.29 -19.08 12.85
CA GLY A 196 16.81 -17.89 12.19
C GLY A 196 18.32 -17.64 12.41
N PRO A 197 18.93 -16.71 11.66
CA PRO A 197 20.31 -16.30 11.84
C PRO A 197 20.57 -15.83 13.28
N ARG A 198 21.72 -16.20 13.87
CA ARG A 198 22.09 -15.76 15.22
C ARG A 198 22.29 -14.24 15.25
N GLU A 199 21.66 -13.56 16.20
CA GLU A 199 21.83 -12.12 16.41
C GLU A 199 23.22 -11.81 16.95
N SER A 200 23.79 -10.68 16.53
CA SER A 200 25.07 -10.23 17.05
C SER A 200 24.91 -9.66 18.48
N PRO A 201 25.92 -9.73 19.36
CA PRO A 201 25.83 -9.19 20.72
C PRO A 201 25.52 -7.69 20.78
N GLN A 202 25.79 -6.93 19.71
CA GLN A 202 25.47 -5.50 19.61
C GLN A 202 23.97 -5.25 19.41
N ASP A 203 23.25 -6.16 18.74
CA ASP A 203 21.80 -6.02 18.49
C ASP A 203 20.97 -6.21 19.76
N ALA A 204 21.44 -7.07 20.68
CA ALA A 204 20.80 -7.35 21.96
C ALA A 204 20.77 -6.15 22.94
N GLY A 205 21.70 -5.19 22.78
CA GLY A 205 21.77 -3.99 23.61
C GLY A 205 20.72 -2.92 23.29
N SER A 206 20.16 -2.94 22.08
CA SER A 206 19.18 -1.93 21.63
C SER A 206 17.77 -2.12 22.23
N SER A 207 17.47 -3.32 22.74
CA SER A 207 16.13 -3.69 23.22
C SER A 207 15.78 -3.16 24.62
N ARG A 208 16.73 -2.59 25.37
CA ARG A 208 16.51 -2.14 26.77
C ARG A 208 16.04 -0.70 26.92
N THR A 209 15.83 0.03 25.84
CA THR A 209 15.43 1.45 25.87
C THR A 209 13.91 1.65 25.74
N LEU A 210 13.11 0.68 26.19
CA LEU A 210 11.64 0.76 26.15
C LEU A 210 11.04 1.57 27.33
N SER A 211 11.88 2.31 28.05
CA SER A 211 11.49 3.29 29.07
C SER A 211 12.13 4.65 28.79
N ASN A 212 12.02 5.15 27.56
CA ASN A 212 12.40 6.54 27.30
C ASN A 212 11.34 7.46 27.90
N ILE A 213 11.79 8.33 28.81
CA ILE A 213 11.04 9.27 29.66
C ILE A 213 10.29 10.37 28.85
N THR A 214 10.09 10.16 27.54
CA THR A 214 9.39 11.08 26.63
C THR A 214 8.39 10.36 25.73
N THR A 215 7.55 9.49 26.29
CA THR A 215 6.35 9.05 25.56
C THR A 215 5.44 10.27 25.34
N MET A 216 5.24 10.66 24.07
CA MET A 216 4.32 11.74 23.71
C MET A 216 2.96 11.55 24.41
N PRO A 217 2.30 12.63 24.89
CA PRO A 217 1.00 12.52 25.54
C PRO A 217 -0.01 11.80 24.65
N GLU A 218 -0.86 10.94 25.25
CA GLU A 218 -1.84 10.13 24.50
C GLU A 218 -2.75 10.98 23.61
N ARG A 219 -3.13 12.17 24.07
CA ARG A 219 -3.92 13.12 23.28
C ARG A 219 -3.26 13.47 21.95
N ILE A 220 -1.95 13.74 21.96
CA ILE A 220 -1.19 14.08 20.75
C ILE A 220 -1.08 12.87 19.82
N VAL A 221 -0.88 11.68 20.39
CA VAL A 221 -0.83 10.42 19.63
C VAL A 221 -2.18 10.13 18.98
N ASN A 222 -3.29 10.33 19.68
CA ASN A 222 -4.64 10.12 19.15
C ASN A 222 -4.99 11.14 18.04
N ILE A 223 -4.63 12.41 18.22
CA ILE A 223 -4.75 13.43 17.16
C ILE A 223 -3.92 13.00 15.94
N GLY A 224 -2.67 12.61 16.16
CA GLY A 224 -1.82 12.10 15.09
C GLY A 224 -2.42 10.87 14.42
N ALA A 225 -3.04 9.97 15.17
CA ALA A 225 -3.65 8.78 14.60
C ALA A 225 -4.80 9.14 13.63
N VAL A 226 -5.66 10.09 14.02
CA VAL A 226 -6.73 10.61 13.14
C VAL A 226 -6.14 11.25 11.88
N VAL A 227 -5.09 12.08 12.02
CA VAL A 227 -4.41 12.71 10.88
C VAL A 227 -3.85 11.65 9.93
N PHE A 228 -3.09 10.68 10.43
CA PHE A 228 -2.50 9.63 9.58
C PHE A 228 -3.53 8.70 8.94
N ILE A 229 -4.66 8.43 9.62
CA ILE A 229 -5.78 7.71 9.01
C ILE A 229 -6.36 8.51 7.84
N PHE A 230 -6.57 9.83 8.01
CA PHE A 230 -7.02 10.70 6.94
C PHE A 230 -6.03 10.75 5.76
N LEU A 231 -4.73 10.89 6.04
CA LEU A 231 -3.68 10.83 5.02
C LEU A 231 -3.73 9.49 4.25
N ASN A 232 -3.91 8.37 4.96
CA ASN A 232 -3.96 7.06 4.33
C ASN A 232 -5.23 6.85 3.48
N ILE A 233 -6.38 7.37 3.92
CA ILE A 233 -7.62 7.42 3.13
C ILE A 233 -7.35 8.12 1.80
N ASN A 234 -6.75 9.32 1.84
CA ASN A 234 -6.51 10.13 0.65
C ASN A 234 -5.49 9.49 -0.28
N ALA A 235 -4.34 9.04 0.25
CA ALA A 235 -3.29 8.42 -0.56
C ALA A 235 -3.79 7.17 -1.31
N ARG A 236 -4.54 6.30 -0.62
CA ARG A 236 -5.10 5.07 -1.21
C ARG A 236 -6.31 5.35 -2.09
N GLY A 237 -7.06 6.39 -1.76
CA GLY A 237 -8.20 6.90 -2.50
C GLY A 237 -7.80 7.43 -3.88
N ILE A 238 -6.88 8.37 -3.92
CA ILE A 238 -6.34 8.95 -5.16
C ILE A 238 -5.73 7.86 -6.04
N LEU A 239 -4.92 6.96 -5.47
CA LEU A 239 -4.40 5.81 -6.23
C LEU A 239 -5.53 5.02 -6.91
N SER A 240 -6.64 4.82 -6.22
CA SER A 240 -7.78 4.07 -6.74
C SER A 240 -8.63 4.82 -7.76
N VAL A 241 -8.63 6.15 -7.74
CA VAL A 241 -9.17 6.97 -8.83
C VAL A 241 -8.33 6.75 -10.09
N PHE A 242 -7.00 6.85 -9.98
CA PHE A 242 -6.08 6.65 -11.10
C PHE A 242 -6.15 5.24 -11.69
N GLU A 243 -6.43 4.22 -10.87
CA GLU A 243 -6.71 2.85 -11.37
C GLU A 243 -7.89 2.77 -12.34
N THR A 244 -8.82 3.73 -12.30
CA THR A 244 -9.99 3.77 -13.19
C THR A 244 -9.83 4.75 -14.35
N VAL A 245 -9.13 5.87 -14.17
CA VAL A 245 -9.05 6.93 -15.18
C VAL A 245 -7.84 6.83 -16.11
N ASN A 246 -6.74 6.18 -15.70
CA ASN A 246 -5.51 6.14 -16.49
C ASN A 246 -5.72 5.58 -17.89
N ILE A 247 -6.32 4.39 -18.02
CA ILE A 247 -6.51 3.76 -19.33
C ILE A 247 -7.50 4.56 -20.21
N PRO A 248 -8.65 5.03 -19.71
CA PRO A 248 -9.50 5.96 -20.47
C PRO A 248 -8.77 7.21 -20.99
N LEU A 249 -7.95 7.87 -20.15
CA LEU A 249 -7.16 9.04 -20.55
C LEU A 249 -6.10 8.67 -21.59
N PHE A 250 -5.42 7.54 -21.40
CA PHE A 250 -4.44 7.03 -22.36
C PHE A 250 -5.06 6.82 -23.74
N LEU A 251 -6.24 6.19 -23.82
CA LEU A 251 -6.93 5.98 -25.10
C LEU A 251 -7.41 7.30 -25.71
N LEU A 252 -7.90 8.23 -24.90
CA LEU A 252 -8.33 9.55 -25.36
C LEU A 252 -7.19 10.31 -26.03
N VAL A 253 -6.01 10.30 -25.39
CA VAL A 253 -4.85 11.09 -25.82
C VAL A 253 -4.10 10.45 -26.98
N THR A 254 -4.10 9.11 -27.06
CA THR A 254 -3.47 8.39 -28.17
C THR A 254 -4.39 8.18 -29.37
N GLY A 255 -5.71 8.31 -29.18
CA GLY A 255 -6.70 7.96 -30.20
C GLY A 255 -6.73 6.46 -30.51
N SER A 256 -6.17 5.62 -29.64
CA SER A 256 -6.07 4.19 -29.86
C SER A 256 -7.45 3.53 -29.83
N ASP A 257 -7.71 2.61 -30.76
CA ASP A 257 -8.93 1.81 -30.77
C ASP A 257 -8.95 0.86 -29.55
N PRO A 258 -9.94 0.99 -28.64
CA PRO A 258 -10.07 0.13 -27.46
C PRO A 258 -10.20 -1.36 -27.78
N GLU A 259 -10.67 -1.73 -28.97
CA GLU A 259 -10.82 -3.13 -29.38
C GLU A 259 -9.54 -3.69 -30.01
N SER A 260 -8.53 -2.87 -30.27
CA SER A 260 -7.28 -3.31 -30.86
C SER A 260 -6.38 -4.04 -29.85
N VAL A 261 -5.58 -5.00 -30.35
CA VAL A 261 -4.56 -5.67 -29.53
C VAL A 261 -3.43 -4.71 -29.15
N SER A 262 -3.06 -3.80 -30.06
CA SER A 262 -2.02 -2.78 -29.82
C SER A 262 -2.38 -1.87 -28.65
N ALA A 263 -3.63 -1.40 -28.54
CA ALA A 263 -4.06 -0.57 -27.42
C ALA A 263 -3.89 -1.28 -26.07
N ALA A 264 -4.23 -2.58 -26.00
CA ALA A 264 -4.07 -3.38 -24.79
C ALA A 264 -2.59 -3.58 -24.42
N VAL A 265 -1.73 -3.80 -25.42
CA VAL A 265 -0.28 -3.94 -25.24
C VAL A 265 0.34 -2.62 -24.78
N ASP A 266 0.02 -1.51 -25.44
CA ASP A 266 0.61 -0.20 -25.14
C ASP A 266 0.17 0.31 -23.77
N ALA A 267 -1.11 0.15 -23.42
CA ALA A 267 -1.63 0.43 -22.08
C ALA A 267 -0.90 -0.39 -21.00
N SER A 268 -0.70 -1.69 -21.24
CA SER A 268 0.02 -2.59 -20.33
C SER A 268 1.48 -2.18 -20.15
N ASN A 269 2.15 -1.80 -21.24
CA ASN A 269 3.55 -1.40 -21.25
C ASN A 269 3.76 -0.05 -20.53
N ILE A 270 2.90 0.94 -20.77
CA ILE A 270 2.97 2.23 -20.05
C ILE A 270 2.79 2.03 -18.56
N GLN A 271 1.81 1.22 -18.15
CA GLN A 271 1.58 0.93 -16.75
C GLN A 271 2.79 0.21 -16.12
N PHE A 272 3.40 -0.73 -16.85
CA PHE A 272 4.64 -1.39 -16.45
C PHE A 272 5.80 -0.41 -16.27
N TYR A 273 6.02 0.50 -17.23
CA TYR A 273 7.10 1.49 -17.14
C TYR A 273 6.89 2.47 -15.99
N LEU A 274 5.66 2.94 -15.75
CA LEU A 274 5.33 3.73 -14.56
C LEU A 274 5.57 2.94 -13.27
N GLY A 275 5.26 1.65 -13.26
CA GLY A 275 5.60 0.76 -12.14
C GLY A 275 7.10 0.65 -11.89
N LEU A 276 7.89 0.50 -12.96
CA LEU A 276 9.35 0.41 -12.90
C LEU A 276 9.97 1.72 -12.39
N LEU A 277 9.48 2.87 -12.86
CA LEU A 277 9.86 4.18 -12.32
C LEU A 277 9.47 4.30 -10.84
N GLY A 278 8.33 3.72 -10.45
CA GLY A 278 7.91 3.66 -9.06
C GLY A 278 8.84 2.88 -8.13
N LEU A 279 9.57 1.88 -8.63
CA LEU A 279 10.62 1.21 -7.84
C LEU A 279 11.74 2.18 -7.45
N LEU A 280 12.07 3.14 -8.32
CA LEU A 280 13.07 4.16 -8.00
C LEU A 280 12.67 4.98 -6.79
N SER A 281 11.37 5.22 -6.59
CA SER A 281 10.87 5.91 -5.39
C SER A 281 11.10 5.09 -4.12
N TYR A 282 10.92 3.77 -4.16
CA TYR A 282 11.26 2.88 -3.02
C TYR A 282 12.75 2.85 -2.73
N PHE A 283 13.60 2.73 -3.75
CA PHE A 283 15.05 2.83 -3.57
C PHE A 283 15.48 4.18 -3.03
N SER A 284 14.84 5.27 -3.48
CA SER A 284 15.11 6.62 -2.98
C SER A 284 14.78 6.76 -1.50
N ILE A 285 13.65 6.19 -1.05
CA ILE A 285 13.27 6.18 0.37
C ILE A 285 14.33 5.48 1.22
N GLU A 286 14.81 4.31 0.77
CA GLU A 286 15.82 3.54 1.51
C GLU A 286 17.18 4.24 1.51
N TYR A 287 17.63 4.72 0.34
CA TYR A 287 18.94 5.37 0.19
C TYR A 287 19.03 6.67 1.02
N PHE A 288 17.98 7.49 1.02
CA PHE A 288 17.96 8.74 1.78
C PHE A 288 17.24 8.63 3.14
N ARG A 289 17.07 7.42 3.69
CA ARG A 289 16.35 7.17 4.96
C ARG A 289 16.93 7.92 6.17
N HIS A 290 18.23 8.26 6.11
CA HIS A 290 18.92 9.01 7.16
C HIS A 290 18.97 10.53 6.91
N GLY A 291 18.72 10.97 5.67
CA GLY A 291 18.81 12.39 5.29
C GLY A 291 17.48 13.15 5.39
N LEU A 292 16.35 12.45 5.38
CA LEU A 292 15.02 13.04 5.38
C LEU A 292 14.15 12.43 6.48
N SER A 293 13.37 13.26 7.17
CA SER A 293 12.39 12.80 8.14
C SER A 293 11.20 12.11 7.46
N ASP A 294 10.52 11.18 8.15
CA ASP A 294 9.32 10.53 7.61
C ASP A 294 8.23 11.55 7.25
N VAL A 295 8.10 12.63 8.03
CA VAL A 295 7.13 13.71 7.76
C VAL A 295 7.45 14.42 6.45
N SER A 296 8.73 14.73 6.21
CA SER A 296 9.19 15.36 4.96
C SER A 296 8.92 14.46 3.74
N TRP A 297 9.14 13.15 3.89
CA TRP A 297 8.80 12.18 2.85
C TRP A 297 7.30 12.13 2.56
N VAL A 298 6.45 12.07 3.58
CA VAL A 298 4.99 12.09 3.38
C VAL A 298 4.54 13.39 2.71
N GLN A 299 5.10 14.54 3.13
CA GLN A 299 4.83 15.84 2.48
C GLN A 299 5.24 15.83 1.01
N LEU A 300 6.45 15.34 0.70
CA LEU A 300 6.92 15.19 -0.68
C LEU A 300 5.97 14.34 -1.51
N GLY A 301 5.53 13.20 -0.96
CA GLY A 301 4.56 12.32 -1.62
C GLY A 301 3.27 13.06 -1.98
N PHE A 302 2.66 13.79 -1.03
CA PHE A 302 1.44 14.55 -1.30
C PHE A 302 1.66 15.76 -2.23
N VAL A 303 2.82 16.40 -2.19
CA VAL A 303 3.18 17.47 -3.14
C VAL A 303 3.27 16.92 -4.56
N MET A 304 3.83 15.72 -4.75
CA MET A 304 3.89 15.07 -6.07
C MET A 304 2.49 14.64 -6.55
N LEU A 305 1.65 14.10 -5.67
CA LEU A 305 0.23 13.84 -5.98
C LEU A 305 -0.51 15.11 -6.40
N LEU A 306 -0.33 16.21 -5.66
CA LEU A 306 -0.92 17.51 -5.96
C LEU A 306 -0.45 18.02 -7.33
N ALA A 307 0.86 18.00 -7.57
CA ALA A 307 1.46 18.50 -8.80
C ALA A 307 0.93 17.75 -10.03
N GLY A 308 0.86 16.42 -9.98
CA GLY A 308 0.33 15.65 -11.12
C GLY A 308 -1.15 15.90 -11.38
N ASN A 309 -1.98 16.05 -10.34
CA ASN A 309 -3.39 16.44 -10.52
C ASN A 309 -3.54 17.87 -11.06
N VAL A 310 -2.69 18.81 -10.64
CA VAL A 310 -2.65 20.17 -11.21
C VAL A 310 -2.31 20.13 -12.70
N VAL A 311 -1.36 19.30 -13.13
CA VAL A 311 -1.05 19.12 -14.56
C VAL A 311 -2.28 18.66 -15.34
N LEU A 312 -3.07 17.73 -14.80
CA LEU A 312 -4.30 17.25 -15.47
C LEU A 312 -5.44 18.28 -15.52
N VAL A 313 -5.47 19.24 -14.59
CA VAL A 313 -6.48 20.32 -14.57
C VAL A 313 -6.07 21.51 -15.44
N VAL A 314 -4.79 21.87 -15.41
CA VAL A 314 -4.24 23.04 -16.12
C VAL A 314 -3.95 22.72 -17.58
N ALA A 315 -3.95 21.44 -17.96
CA ALA A 315 -3.82 21.04 -19.35
C ALA A 315 -4.86 21.78 -20.22
N PRO A 316 -4.47 22.21 -21.43
CA PRO A 316 -5.38 22.82 -22.38
C PRO A 316 -6.53 21.85 -22.73
N VAL A 317 -7.57 22.37 -23.41
CA VAL A 317 -8.77 21.60 -23.80
C VAL A 317 -8.41 20.24 -24.42
N ASP A 318 -7.28 20.16 -25.13
CA ASP A 318 -6.70 18.93 -25.66
C ASP A 318 -5.48 18.48 -24.84
N LEU A 319 -5.67 17.47 -23.98
CA LEU A 319 -4.59 16.85 -23.21
C LEU A 319 -3.62 16.11 -24.16
N SER A 320 -2.33 16.43 -24.08
CA SER A 320 -1.29 15.77 -24.89
C SER A 320 -0.65 14.58 -24.17
N PHE A 321 -0.07 13.64 -24.92
CA PHE A 321 0.58 12.45 -24.35
C PHE A 321 1.72 12.79 -23.38
N PRO A 322 2.62 13.75 -23.67
CA PRO A 322 3.65 14.13 -22.71
C PRO A 322 3.09 14.69 -21.40
N GLN A 323 1.99 15.44 -21.44
CA GLN A 323 1.35 15.98 -20.24
C GLN A 323 0.74 14.86 -19.39
N LEU A 324 0.06 13.90 -20.02
CA LEU A 324 -0.47 12.72 -19.34
C LEU A 324 0.69 11.92 -18.71
N ALA A 325 1.76 11.65 -19.46
CA ALA A 325 2.92 10.91 -18.96
C ALA A 325 3.60 11.60 -17.77
N VAL A 326 3.73 12.94 -17.79
CA VAL A 326 4.27 13.71 -16.65
C VAL A 326 3.33 13.64 -15.44
N ALA A 327 2.02 13.80 -15.65
CA ALA A 327 1.05 13.71 -14.56
C ALA A 327 1.04 12.31 -13.92
N GLU A 328 1.00 11.27 -14.73
CA GLU A 328 1.02 9.88 -14.28
C GLU A 328 2.36 9.51 -13.62
N PHE A 329 3.49 10.02 -14.11
CA PHE A 329 4.77 9.85 -13.43
C PHE A 329 4.73 10.44 -12.01
N LEU A 330 4.27 11.69 -11.87
CA LEU A 330 4.19 12.38 -10.59
C LEU A 330 3.23 11.67 -9.61
N VAL A 331 2.07 11.22 -10.11
CA VAL A 331 1.08 10.55 -9.26
C VAL A 331 1.44 9.10 -9.00
N TRP A 332 1.59 8.29 -10.04
CA TRP A 332 1.72 6.84 -9.95
C TRP A 332 3.12 6.37 -9.59
N SER A 333 4.15 7.03 -10.11
CA SER A 333 5.55 6.59 -9.92
C SER A 333 6.19 7.23 -8.69
N VAL A 334 5.76 8.44 -8.28
CA VAL A 334 6.38 9.15 -7.15
C VAL A 334 5.43 9.29 -5.98
N GLY A 335 4.31 9.98 -6.17
CA GLY A 335 3.38 10.35 -5.09
C GLY A 335 2.77 9.14 -4.38
N CYS A 336 2.17 8.21 -5.12
CA CYS A 336 1.50 7.04 -4.56
C CYS A 336 2.48 6.09 -3.85
N PRO A 337 3.64 5.68 -4.42
CA PRO A 337 4.62 4.85 -3.72
C PRO A 337 5.09 5.46 -2.40
N ILE A 338 5.48 6.75 -2.41
CA ILE A 338 5.97 7.44 -1.20
C ILE A 338 4.87 7.52 -0.15
N THR A 339 3.69 8.04 -0.50
CA THR A 339 2.60 8.19 0.48
C THR A 339 2.15 6.84 1.02
N THR A 340 2.00 5.82 0.18
CA THR A 340 1.49 4.52 0.63
C THR A 340 2.47 3.75 1.53
N ALA A 341 3.78 3.89 1.31
CA ALA A 341 4.80 3.25 2.13
C ALA A 341 5.08 4.04 3.42
N VAL A 342 5.36 5.35 3.27
CA VAL A 342 5.85 6.17 4.38
C VAL A 342 4.75 6.53 5.37
N VAL A 343 3.49 6.71 4.94
CA VAL A 343 2.37 6.97 5.87
C VAL A 343 2.20 5.81 6.86
N VAL A 344 2.27 4.57 6.38
CA VAL A 344 2.15 3.37 7.25
C VAL A 344 3.35 3.26 8.19
N ALA A 345 4.56 3.48 7.69
CA ALA A 345 5.78 3.44 8.51
C ALA A 345 5.81 4.54 9.58
N ALA A 346 5.49 5.78 9.21
CA ALA A 346 5.41 6.93 10.10
C ALA A 346 4.31 6.75 11.16
N PHE A 347 3.16 6.19 10.79
CA PHE A 347 2.11 5.85 11.74
C PHE A 347 2.55 4.78 12.75
N SER A 348 3.28 3.75 12.30
CA SER A 348 3.87 2.75 13.22
C SER A 348 4.82 3.38 14.22
N LYS A 349 5.72 4.25 13.75
CA LYS A 349 6.65 5.00 14.61
C LYS A 349 5.92 5.94 15.58
N LEU A 350 4.82 6.57 15.15
CA LEU A 350 3.98 7.43 15.99
C LEU A 350 3.38 6.65 17.17
N LEU A 351 2.88 5.44 16.93
CA LEU A 351 2.32 4.59 17.99
C LEU A 351 3.43 4.11 18.95
N GLY A 352 4.64 3.84 18.43
CA GLY A 352 5.79 3.44 19.22
C GLY A 352 5.56 2.08 19.90
N GLY A 353 5.97 1.93 21.16
CA GLY A 353 5.78 0.69 21.93
C GLY A 353 4.34 0.40 22.39
N ARG A 354 3.35 1.21 22.01
CA ARG A 354 1.95 1.01 22.40
C ARG A 354 1.32 -0.18 21.68
N PRO A 355 0.25 -0.80 22.21
CA PRO A 355 -0.54 -1.79 21.48
C PRO A 355 -1.03 -1.24 20.14
N GLN A 356 -0.42 -1.69 19.03
CA GLN A 356 -0.66 -1.10 17.70
C GLN A 356 -1.78 -1.79 16.91
N GLY A 357 -2.18 -3.01 17.29
CA GLY A 357 -3.03 -3.88 16.48
C GLY A 357 -4.33 -3.21 16.03
N THR A 358 -5.09 -2.63 16.96
CA THR A 358 -6.37 -1.97 16.67
C THR A 358 -6.21 -0.75 15.76
N LEU A 359 -5.23 0.11 16.05
CA LEU A 359 -5.01 1.34 15.28
C LEU A 359 -4.44 1.05 13.89
N MET A 360 -3.59 0.03 13.74
CA MET A 360 -3.13 -0.47 12.45
C MET A 360 -4.26 -1.13 11.64
N GLY A 361 -5.15 -1.86 12.31
CA GLY A 361 -6.36 -2.41 11.72
C GLY A 361 -7.31 -1.31 11.21
N LEU A 362 -7.51 -0.26 12.00
CA LEU A 362 -8.32 0.90 11.62
C LEU A 362 -7.70 1.64 10.42
N LEU A 363 -6.37 1.85 10.44
CA LEU A 363 -5.63 2.43 9.31
C LEU A 363 -5.86 1.62 8.02
N GLY A 364 -5.76 0.30 8.09
CA GLY A 364 -5.98 -0.60 6.94
C GLY A 364 -7.44 -0.63 6.46
N SER A 365 -8.40 -0.60 7.38
CA SER A 365 -9.83 -0.58 7.07
C SER A 365 -10.23 0.73 6.40
N ALA A 366 -9.74 1.87 6.90
CA ALA A 366 -9.95 3.18 6.33
C ALA A 366 -9.42 3.29 4.88
N ALA A 367 -8.24 2.75 4.62
CA ALA A 367 -7.71 2.61 3.27
C ALA A 367 -8.58 1.74 2.35
N SER A 368 -9.19 0.69 2.89
CA SER A 368 -10.07 -0.17 2.08
C SER A 368 -11.37 0.54 1.75
N ILE A 369 -11.95 1.29 2.70
CA ILE A 369 -13.15 2.11 2.47
C ILE A 369 -12.90 3.14 1.36
N SER A 370 -11.77 3.84 1.36
CA SER A 370 -11.49 4.80 0.30
C SER A 370 -11.39 4.13 -1.07
N ARG A 371 -10.78 2.95 -1.15
CA ARG A 371 -10.70 2.12 -2.37
C ARG A 371 -12.01 1.45 -2.79
N ILE A 372 -13.05 1.51 -1.96
CA ILE A 372 -14.40 1.07 -2.31
C ILE A 372 -15.21 2.24 -2.88
N ILE A 373 -15.03 3.45 -2.35
CA ILE A 373 -15.86 4.60 -2.68
C ILE A 373 -15.26 5.43 -3.83
N LEU A 374 -13.98 5.80 -3.74
CA LEU A 374 -13.38 6.79 -4.63
C LEU A 374 -13.26 6.35 -6.11
N PRO A 375 -13.06 5.06 -6.46
CA PRO A 375 -13.08 4.62 -7.86
C PRO A 375 -14.41 4.81 -8.57
N LEU A 376 -15.50 5.04 -7.83
CA LEU A 376 -16.82 5.33 -8.40
C LEU A 376 -16.99 6.80 -8.78
N LEU A 377 -16.14 7.67 -8.23
CA LEU A 377 -16.22 9.12 -8.41
C LEU A 377 -16.08 9.56 -9.87
N PRO A 378 -15.14 9.01 -10.69
CA PRO A 378 -14.99 9.42 -12.08
C PRO A 378 -16.21 9.19 -12.95
N ALA A 379 -17.00 8.16 -12.65
CA ALA A 379 -18.22 7.86 -13.38
C ALA A 379 -19.45 8.61 -12.85
N ALA A 380 -19.41 9.06 -11.59
CA ALA A 380 -20.48 9.85 -10.97
C ALA A 380 -20.50 11.31 -11.45
N ILE A 381 -19.42 11.78 -12.08
CA ILE A 381 -19.25 13.16 -12.54
C ILE A 381 -19.18 13.17 -14.08
N PRO A 382 -19.86 14.11 -14.77
CA PRO A 382 -19.89 14.14 -16.25
C PRO A 382 -18.53 14.31 -16.93
N THR A 383 -17.57 14.94 -16.26
CA THR A 383 -16.22 15.18 -16.76
C THR A 383 -15.18 14.82 -15.70
N LEU A 384 -13.94 14.56 -16.11
CA LEU A 384 -12.87 14.20 -15.17
C LEU A 384 -12.27 15.42 -14.44
N THR A 385 -12.45 16.64 -14.96
CA THR A 385 -11.85 17.85 -14.37
C THR A 385 -12.25 18.08 -12.91
N PRO A 386 -13.53 17.95 -12.48
CA PRO A 386 -13.91 18.10 -11.08
C PRO A 386 -13.33 16.99 -10.19
N VAL A 387 -13.10 15.79 -10.72
CA VAL A 387 -12.45 14.69 -9.98
C VAL A 387 -11.04 15.11 -9.58
N PHE A 388 -10.25 15.65 -10.53
CA PHE A 388 -8.90 16.12 -10.24
C PHE A 388 -8.88 17.33 -9.30
N TRP A 389 -9.89 18.21 -9.35
CA TRP A 389 -10.04 19.28 -8.35
C TRP A 389 -10.28 18.74 -6.94
N ILE A 390 -11.08 17.68 -6.80
CA ILE A 390 -11.28 16.99 -5.52
C ILE A 390 -9.94 16.42 -5.04
N ASP A 391 -9.17 15.77 -5.90
CA ASP A 391 -7.85 15.24 -5.55
C ASP A 391 -6.85 16.33 -5.15
N ILE A 392 -6.84 17.48 -5.84
CA ILE A 392 -6.03 18.66 -5.47
C ILE A 392 -6.42 19.17 -4.07
N LEU A 393 -7.72 19.26 -3.77
CA LEU A 393 -8.22 19.70 -2.47
C LEU A 393 -7.80 18.72 -1.37
N LEU A 394 -7.95 17.41 -1.59
CA LEU A 394 -7.54 16.36 -0.66
C LEU A 394 -6.02 16.38 -0.40
N CYS A 395 -5.20 16.57 -1.44
CA CYS A 395 -3.76 16.69 -1.30
C CYS A 395 -3.36 17.95 -0.52
N SER A 396 -3.96 19.09 -0.85
CA SER A 396 -3.70 20.37 -0.17
C SER A 396 -4.05 20.28 1.32
N LEU A 397 -5.21 19.71 1.64
CA LEU A 397 -5.64 19.49 3.02
C LEU A 397 -4.71 18.52 3.76
N SER A 398 -4.25 17.46 3.09
CA SER A 398 -3.28 16.51 3.64
C SER A 398 -1.95 17.16 4.00
N ILE A 399 -1.41 18.01 3.11
CA ILE A 399 -0.17 18.77 3.35
C ILE A 399 -0.35 19.73 4.53
N LEU A 400 -1.45 20.49 4.55
CA LEU A 400 -1.75 21.45 5.61
C LEU A 400 -1.93 20.78 6.97
N LEU A 401 -2.71 19.69 7.04
CA LEU A 401 -2.93 18.94 8.27
C LEU A 401 -1.63 18.33 8.80
N LEU A 402 -0.81 17.76 7.93
CA LEU A 402 0.48 17.19 8.34
C LEU A 402 1.45 18.26 8.81
N TRP A 403 1.50 19.41 8.14
CA TRP A 403 2.29 20.56 8.58
C TRP A 403 1.83 21.09 9.95
N TRP A 404 0.52 21.25 10.13
CA TRP A 404 -0.07 21.67 11.40
C TRP A 404 0.24 20.68 12.52
N TYR A 405 0.06 19.39 12.26
CA TYR A 405 0.36 18.33 13.23
C TYR A 405 1.86 18.31 13.60
N SER A 406 2.75 18.48 12.61
CA SER A 406 4.20 18.57 12.86
C SER A 406 4.54 19.74 13.78
N LYS A 407 3.96 20.93 13.53
CA LYS A 407 4.12 22.09 14.44
C LYS A 407 3.58 21.82 15.84
N LEU A 408 2.43 21.14 15.95
CA LEU A 408 1.85 20.77 17.24
C LEU A 408 2.78 19.83 18.03
N VAL A 409 3.28 18.77 17.39
CA VAL A 409 4.24 17.84 17.99
C VAL A 409 5.50 18.56 18.44
N HIS A 410 6.02 19.47 17.62
CA HIS A 410 7.21 20.24 17.95
C HIS A 410 6.98 21.11 19.18
N LYS A 411 5.87 21.87 19.21
CA LYS A 411 5.43 22.68 20.35
C LYS A 411 5.34 21.87 21.63
N THR A 412 4.71 20.71 21.60
CA THR A 412 4.58 19.84 22.77
C THR A 412 5.94 19.29 23.22
N LYS A 413 6.82 18.89 22.29
CA LYS A 413 8.16 18.42 22.65
C LYS A 413 8.97 19.48 23.38
N TRP A 414 8.94 20.73 22.91
CA TRP A 414 9.64 21.82 23.59
C TRP A 414 9.06 22.15 24.96
N GLN A 415 7.73 22.08 25.12
CA GLN A 415 7.11 22.25 26.43
C GLN A 415 7.55 21.16 27.40
N MET A 416 7.53 19.89 26.99
CA MET A 416 7.99 18.77 27.82
C MET A 416 9.48 18.88 28.20
N LEU A 417 10.33 19.37 27.28
CA LEU A 417 11.73 19.62 27.57
C LEU A 417 11.90 20.74 28.61
N GLY A 418 11.16 21.84 28.48
CA GLY A 418 11.14 22.91 29.48
C GLY A 418 10.66 22.42 30.85
N ASP A 419 9.59 21.64 30.89
CA ASP A 419 9.07 21.06 32.14
C ASP A 419 10.09 20.10 32.78
N ALA A 420 10.80 19.31 31.96
CA ALA A 420 11.86 18.42 32.43
C ALA A 420 13.09 19.19 32.95
N GLU A 421 13.52 20.25 32.26
CA GLU A 421 14.59 21.14 32.72
C GLU A 421 14.23 21.79 34.06
N VAL A 422 12.99 22.29 34.20
CA VAL A 422 12.49 22.83 35.47
C VAL A 422 12.45 21.77 36.56
N ALA A 423 11.99 20.55 36.25
CA ALA A 423 11.97 19.45 37.22
C ALA A 423 13.39 19.05 37.66
N VAL A 424 14.35 19.00 36.74
CA VAL A 424 15.77 18.74 37.06
C VAL A 424 16.35 19.86 37.92
N GLN A 425 16.03 21.13 37.63
CA GLN A 425 16.45 22.27 38.46
C GLN A 425 15.85 22.25 39.86
N LEU A 426 14.59 21.81 40.02
CA LEU A 426 13.93 21.66 41.32
C LEU A 426 14.46 20.45 42.12
N LEU A 427 14.93 19.40 41.45
CA LEU A 427 15.51 18.19 42.05
C LEU A 427 17.01 18.29 42.30
N ALA A 428 17.72 19.14 41.57
CA ALA A 428 19.09 19.52 41.90
C ALA A 428 19.04 20.28 43.23
N PRO A 429 19.68 19.78 44.30
CA PRO A 429 19.67 20.53 45.56
C PRO A 429 20.25 21.92 45.28
N PRO A 430 19.69 23.00 45.85
CA PRO A 430 20.43 24.24 45.92
C PRO A 430 21.78 23.89 46.55
N ASN A 431 22.87 24.49 46.08
CA ASN A 431 24.14 24.49 46.80
C ASN A 431 23.87 25.12 48.16
N ASP A 432 23.37 24.32 49.10
CA ASP A 432 23.22 24.66 50.49
C ASP A 432 24.62 24.48 51.07
N PRO A 433 25.31 25.56 51.46
CA PRO A 433 26.62 25.45 52.09
C PRO A 433 26.59 24.69 53.43
N ARG A 434 25.42 24.22 53.88
CA ARG A 434 25.22 23.34 55.04
C ARG A 434 24.86 21.89 54.67
N SER A 435 24.79 21.54 53.39
CA SER A 435 24.57 20.17 52.94
C SER A 435 25.77 19.28 53.28
N PRO A 436 25.62 18.20 54.05
CA PRO A 436 26.72 17.30 54.39
C PRO A 436 27.23 16.48 53.19
N LEU A 437 26.59 16.60 52.02
CA LEU A 437 26.94 15.88 50.78
C LEU A 437 27.45 16.81 49.66
N GLY A 438 27.55 18.12 49.91
CA GLY A 438 28.00 19.11 48.93
C GLY A 438 29.07 20.02 49.53
N SER A 439 30.26 19.50 49.79
CA SER A 439 31.45 20.35 49.92
C SER A 439 32.33 20.13 48.70
N ASP A 440 32.37 21.10 47.79
CA ASP A 440 33.51 21.21 46.89
C ASP A 440 34.78 21.31 47.73
N LYS A 441 35.82 20.60 47.30
CA LYS A 441 37.14 20.64 47.94
C LYS A 441 37.61 22.08 47.91
N VAL A 442 37.69 22.71 49.08
CA VAL A 442 38.43 23.96 49.26
C VAL A 442 39.89 23.60 49.04
N ASP A 443 40.47 24.08 47.94
CA ASP A 443 41.91 24.01 47.69
C ASP A 443 42.61 24.74 48.84
N PHE A 444 43.34 23.98 49.68
CA PHE A 444 44.24 24.56 50.65
C PHE A 444 45.51 25.01 49.90
N PRO A 445 45.98 26.25 50.08
CA PRO A 445 47.23 26.68 49.47
C PRO A 445 48.39 25.92 50.10
N ASP A 446 49.17 25.24 49.25
CA ASP A 446 50.39 24.55 49.63
C ASP A 446 51.36 25.52 50.33
N LYS A 447 51.87 25.10 51.49
CA LYS A 447 52.90 25.80 52.27
C LYS A 447 54.30 25.54 51.73
#